data_AF-A0A6I2XMI7-F1
#
_entry.id   AF-A0A6I2XMI7-F1
#
_cell.length_a   1.000
_cell.length_b   1.000
_cell.length_c   1.000
_cell.angle_alpha   90.00
_cell.angle_beta   90.00
_cell.angle_gamma   90.00
#
_symmetry.space_group_name_H-M   'P 1'
#
loop_
_entity.id
_entity.type
_entity.pdbx_description
1 polymer ?
#
loop_
_entity_poly.entity_id
_entity_poly.type
_entity_poly.pdbx_seq_one_letter_code
_entity_poly.pdbx_strand_id
1 'polypeptide(L)' 'MPIAKAINAGIQKAMQNNKKVLVFGEDVAELGGVFRVTEGLLAEFGEKRVFNSPIAESGIVGTAI' A
#
# COMPACT_ATOMS: atom_id res chain seq x y z
N MET A 1 3.07 -11.86 16.62
CA MET A 1 2.81 -11.19 15.33
C MET A 1 4.08 -10.48 14.90
N PRO A 2 4.65 -10.77 13.71
CA PRO A 2 5.81 -10.04 13.20
C PRO A 2 5.49 -8.56 12.97
N ILE A 3 6.50 -7.69 13.01
CA ILE A 3 6.30 -6.24 12.83
C ILE A 3 5.65 -5.91 11.48
N ALA A 4 6.02 -6.61 10.40
CA ALA A 4 5.41 -6.44 9.09
C ALA A 4 3.89 -6.70 9.10
N LYS A 5 3.44 -7.74 9.81
CA LYS A 5 2.00 -8.03 9.97
C LYS A 5 1.28 -7.00 10.81
N ALA A 6 1.95 -6.43 11.83
CA ALA A 6 1.38 -5.37 12.64
C ALA A 6 1.17 -4.08 11.82
N ILE A 7 2.15 -3.71 10.98
CA ILE A 7 2.05 -2.57 10.07
C ILE A 7 0.94 -2.80 9.03
N ASN A 8 0.92 -3.98 8.40
CA ASN A 8 -0.13 -4.37 7.44
C ASN A 8 -1.54 -4.20 8.04
N ALA A 9 -1.77 -4.73 9.25
CA ALA A 9 -3.05 -4.62 9.95
C ALA A 9 -3.43 -3.15 10.24
N GLY A 10 -2.45 -2.30 10.56
CA GLY A 10 -2.66 -0.86 10.74
C GLY A 10 -3.12 -0.17 9.44
N ILE A 11 -2.43 -0.47 8.33
CA ILE A 11 -2.78 0.06 7.00
C ILE A 11 -4.17 -0.42 6.58
N GLN A 12 -4.45 -1.72 6.70
CA GLN A 12 -5.73 -2.33 6.38
C GLN A 12 -6.87 -1.65 7.15
N LYS A 13 -6.71 -1.47 8.47
CA LYS A 13 -7.70 -0.78 9.30
C LYS A 13 -7.93 0.68 8.86
N ALA A 14 -6.86 1.41 8.52
CA ALA A 14 -6.99 2.77 7.99
C ALA A 14 -7.75 2.80 6.66
N MET A 15 -7.47 1.86 5.76
CA MET A 15 -8.14 1.73 4.47
C MET A 15 -9.60 1.33 4.55
N GLN A 16 -9.96 0.48 5.52
CA GLN A 16 -11.35 0.11 5.83
C GLN A 16 -12.14 1.29 6.39
N ASN A 17 -11.54 2.07 7.28
CA ASN A 17 -12.20 3.20 7.93
C ASN A 17 -12.42 4.40 7.00
N ASN A 18 -11.56 4.59 6.00
CA ASN A 18 -11.65 5.73 5.09
C ASN A 18 -11.36 5.32 3.64
N LYS A 19 -12.38 5.47 2.78
CA LYS A 19 -12.31 5.17 1.34
C LYS A 19 -11.33 6.06 0.56
N LYS A 20 -10.89 7.20 1.14
CA LYS A 20 -9.93 8.13 0.52
C LYS A 20 -8.47 7.73 0.73
N VAL A 21 -8.16 6.78 1.61
CA VAL A 21 -6.78 6.33 1.84
C VAL A 21 -6.31 5.54 0.62
N LEU A 22 -5.10 5.79 0.14
CA LEU A 22 -4.48 5.05 -0.96
C LEU A 22 -3.17 4.45 -0.47
N VAL A 23 -2.75 3.34 -1.07
CA VAL A 23 -1.44 2.72 -0.86
C VAL A 23 -0.77 2.60 -2.21
N PHE A 24 0.31 3.32 -2.44
CA PHE A 24 1.06 3.24 -3.68
C PHE A 24 2.54 3.49 -3.42
N GLY A 25 3.38 2.99 -4.33
CA GLY A 25 4.83 2.97 -4.20
C GLY A 25 5.42 1.86 -5.07
N GLU A 26 6.73 1.64 -4.94
CA GLU A 26 7.42 0.60 -5.69
C GLU A 26 7.09 -0.79 -5.13
N ASP A 27 6.65 -1.69 -6.01
CA ASP A 27 6.31 -3.10 -5.73
C ASP A 27 5.27 -3.33 -4.60
N VAL A 28 4.44 -2.33 -4.26
CA VAL A 28 3.50 -2.44 -3.13
C VAL A 28 2.20 -3.20 -3.46
N ALA A 29 1.88 -3.41 -4.74
CA ALA A 29 0.64 -4.04 -5.17
C ALA A 29 0.75 -5.58 -5.27
N GLU A 30 0.99 -6.16 -6.44
CA GLU A 30 0.96 -7.60 -6.68
C GLU A 30 1.99 -8.37 -5.84
N LEU A 31 3.17 -7.77 -5.61
CA LEU A 31 4.20 -8.37 -4.76
C LEU A 31 3.88 -8.24 -3.26
N GLY A 32 3.07 -7.25 -2.87
CA GLY A 32 2.80 -6.91 -1.47
C GLY A 32 3.98 -6.23 -0.76
N GLY A 33 4.87 -5.61 -1.53
CA GLY A 33 6.12 -5.01 -1.08
C GLY A 33 7.23 -6.04 -0.93
N VAL A 34 8.49 -5.60 -1.09
CA VAL A 34 9.69 -6.45 -0.96
C VAL A 34 9.78 -7.14 0.41
N PHE A 35 9.22 -6.50 1.46
CA PHE A 35 9.12 -7.03 2.82
C PHE A 35 7.75 -7.62 3.18
N ARG A 36 6.84 -7.80 2.20
CA ARG A 36 5.49 -8.35 2.39
C ARG A 36 4.60 -7.53 3.34
N VAL A 37 4.85 -6.23 3.47
CA VAL A 37 4.09 -5.34 4.38
C VAL A 37 2.71 -5.00 3.84
N THR A 38 2.51 -4.99 2.51
CA THR A 38 1.23 -4.64 1.87
C THR A 38 0.55 -5.85 1.23
N GLU A 39 1.00 -7.07 1.57
CA GLU A 39 0.43 -8.32 1.10
C GLU A 39 -1.08 -8.39 1.36
N GLY A 40 -1.84 -8.83 0.35
CA GLY A 40 -3.30 -8.99 0.41
C GLY A 40 -4.12 -7.71 0.22
N LEU A 41 -3.52 -6.51 0.35
CA LEU A 41 -4.27 -5.25 0.26
C LEU A 41 -4.83 -5.02 -1.16
N LEU A 42 -4.09 -5.40 -2.21
CA LEU A 42 -4.58 -5.29 -3.59
C LEU A 42 -5.85 -6.12 -3.81
N ALA A 43 -5.87 -7.36 -3.33
CA ALA A 43 -7.01 -8.25 -3.48
C ALA A 43 -8.25 -7.75 -2.71
N GLU A 44 -8.04 -7.11 -1.55
CA GLU A 44 -9.12 -6.58 -0.72
C GLU A 44 -9.69 -5.24 -1.22
N PHE A 45 -8.83 -4.31 -1.65
CA PHE A 45 -9.23 -2.92 -1.94
C PHE A 45 -9.21 -2.56 -3.44
N GLY A 46 -8.62 -3.41 -4.28
CA GLY A 46 -8.54 -3.24 -5.73
C GLY A 46 -7.52 -2.20 -6.21
N GLU A 47 -7.24 -2.24 -7.52
CA GLU A 47 -6.20 -1.44 -8.19
C GLU A 47 -6.40 0.07 -8.09
N LYS A 48 -7.64 0.53 -7.87
CA LYS A 48 -7.91 1.96 -7.69
C LYS A 48 -7.38 2.52 -6.37
N ARG A 49 -7.04 1.65 -5.42
CA ARG A 49 -6.59 2.03 -4.07
C ARG A 49 -5.24 1.45 -3.68
N VAL A 50 -4.80 0.40 -4.37
CA VAL A 50 -3.49 -0.21 -4.17
C VAL A 50 -2.84 -0.41 -5.54
N PHE A 51 -1.75 0.29 -5.84
CA PHE A 51 -1.11 0.23 -7.15
C PHE A 51 0.38 0.54 -7.09
N ASN A 52 1.14 0.08 -8.08
CA ASN A 52 2.57 0.36 -8.17
C ASN A 52 2.82 1.75 -8.79
N SER A 53 3.89 2.40 -8.35
CA SER A 53 4.45 3.59 -8.98
C SER A 53 5.70 3.27 -9.79
N PRO A 54 6.12 4.16 -10.72
CA PRO A 54 7.47 4.13 -11.25
C PRO A 54 8.53 4.32 -10.16
N ILE A 55 9.78 3.95 -10.49
CA ILE A 55 10.95 4.21 -9.65
C ILE A 55 11.33 5.69 -9.79
N ALA A 56 10.69 6.53 -8.98
CA ALA A 56 10.85 7.97 -8.99
C ALA A 56 10.33 8.55 -7.67
N GLU A 57 11.17 8.54 -6.65
CA GLU A 57 10.80 8.85 -5.26
C GLU A 57 10.22 10.26 -5.12
N SER A 58 10.79 11.23 -5.85
CA SER A 58 10.26 12.60 -5.91
C SER A 58 8.88 12.67 -6.58
N GLY A 59 8.63 11.82 -7.58
CA GLY A 59 7.33 11.68 -8.24
C GLY A 59 6.28 11.01 -7.35
N ILE A 60 6.68 9.97 -6.60
CA ILE A 60 5.82 9.29 -5.61
C ILE A 60 5.35 10.28 -4.56
N VAL A 61 6.29 11.01 -3.95
CA VAL A 61 5.97 11.99 -2.90
C VAL A 61 5.21 13.18 -3.49
N GLY A 62 5.63 13.69 -4.66
CA GLY A 62 4.97 14.82 -5.32
C GLY A 62 3.52 14.53 -5.71
N THR A 63 3.19 13.28 -6.06
CA THR A 63 1.80 12.86 -6.35
C THR A 63 0.97 12.66 -5.08
N ALA A 64 1.62 12.43 -3.94
CA ALA A 64 0.95 12.21 -2.65
C ALA A 64 0.50 13.52 -1.95
N ILE A 65 1.13 14.66 -2.30
CA ILE A 65 0.83 16.00 -1.77
C ILE A 65 -0.39 16.59 -2.50
#